data_AF-A0A100WBM8-F1
#
_entry.id   AF-A0A100WBM8-F1
#
_cell.length_a   1.000
_cell.length_b   1.000
_cell.length_c   1.000
_cell.angle_alpha   90.00
_cell.angle_beta   90.00
_cell.angle_gamma   90.00
#
_symmetry.space_group_name_H-M   'P 1'
#
loop_
_entity.id
_entity.type
_entity.pdbx_description
1 polymer ?
#
loop_
_entity_poly.entity_id
_entity_poly.type
_entity_poly.pdbx_seq_one_letter_code
_entity_poly.pdbx_strand_id
1 'polypeptide(L)'
;MKRWGPLAAGVVLAVIVAVQVLTQSDGERLARADIPTVAAGVDVLAGIPEIPARVRGHDYRRAAFGGAWDDDNGAPGGHNGCDTRNDILDRDLVDKTYVAITRCPTAVATGVLHDPYTDATVAFVRGNQVGAAVQIDHILSGAPTITASVCAAHRVDDMPLTATKRVVGPVVL
;
A
#
# COMPACT_ATOMS: atom_id res chain seq x y z
N MET A 1 54.36 25.90 2.92
CA MET A 1 53.27 25.81 3.93
C MET A 1 52.12 25.03 3.31
N LYS A 2 51.98 23.74 3.67
CA LYS A 2 51.11 22.81 2.98
C LYS A 2 49.67 23.02 3.48
N ARG A 3 48.74 23.39 2.60
CA ARG A 3 47.36 23.76 2.93
C ARG A 3 46.54 22.48 3.22
N TRP A 4 46.68 21.91 4.41
CA TRP A 4 45.96 20.69 4.82
C TRP A 4 44.53 20.98 5.29
N GLY A 5 44.20 22.27 5.53
CA GLY A 5 42.87 22.73 5.93
C GLY A 5 41.70 22.20 5.09
N PRO A 6 41.72 22.30 3.75
CA PRO A 6 40.61 21.82 2.93
C PRO A 6 40.47 20.28 2.94
N LEU A 7 41.58 19.55 3.09
CA LEU A 7 41.55 18.09 3.15
C LEU A 7 40.97 17.61 4.49
N ALA A 8 41.36 18.24 5.60
CA ALA A 8 40.79 17.96 6.90
C ALA A 8 39.28 18.27 6.95
N ALA A 9 38.86 19.39 6.36
CA ALA A 9 37.44 19.74 6.27
C ALA A 9 36.64 18.73 5.44
N GLY A 10 37.19 18.25 4.32
CA GLY A 10 36.55 17.22 3.49
C GLY A 10 36.39 15.88 4.21
N VAL A 11 37.41 15.45 4.98
CA VAL A 11 37.34 14.22 5.78
C VAL A 11 36.29 14.35 6.89
N VAL A 12 36.26 15.48 7.60
CA VAL A 12 35.27 15.71 8.66
C VAL A 12 33.85 15.70 8.09
N LEU A 13 33.63 16.36 6.95
CA LEU A 13 32.32 16.37 6.29
C LEU A 13 31.89 14.95 5.87
N ALA A 14 32.80 14.15 5.29
CA ALA A 14 32.51 12.78 4.89
C ALA A 14 32.16 11.88 6.09
N VAL A 15 32.86 12.04 7.21
CA VAL A 15 32.56 11.30 8.45
C VAL A 15 31.20 11.71 9.02
N ILE A 16 30.87 13.01 9.02
CA ILE A 16 29.56 13.49 9.49
C ILE A 16 28.43 12.91 8.62
N VAL A 17 28.57 12.96 7.29
CA VAL A 17 27.57 12.39 6.37
C VAL A 17 27.43 10.88 6.59
N ALA A 18 28.53 10.14 6.74
CA ALA A 18 28.49 8.70 7.01
C ALA A 18 27.78 8.38 8.34
N VAL A 19 28.05 9.14 9.40
CA VAL A 19 27.35 8.98 10.69
C VAL A 19 25.87 9.32 10.55
N GLN A 20 25.51 10.38 9.83
CA GLN A 20 24.11 10.72 9.57
C GLN A 20 23.38 9.60 8.81
N VAL A 21 23.99 9.03 7.77
CA VAL A 21 23.40 7.91 7.01
C VAL A 21 23.24 6.65 7.88
N LEU A 22 24.21 6.34 8.74
CA LEU A 22 24.16 5.16 9.60
C LEU A 22 23.22 5.32 10.81
N THR A 23 22.94 6.55 11.22
CA THR A 23 22.08 6.87 12.38
C THR A 23 20.66 7.29 11.99
N GLN A 24 20.39 7.53 10.70
CA GLN A 24 19.02 7.61 10.20
C GLN A 24 18.39 6.23 10.32
N SER A 25 17.74 5.99 11.45
CA SER A 25 16.82 4.87 11.61
C SER A 25 15.72 5.01 10.56
N ASP A 26 15.64 4.05 9.64
CA ASP A 26 14.55 3.87 8.65
C ASP A 26 13.14 3.74 9.28
N GLY A 27 13.04 3.85 10.61
CA GLY A 27 11.84 3.64 11.41
C GLY A 27 10.74 4.69 11.23
N GLU A 28 10.99 5.82 10.56
CA GLU A 28 9.94 6.81 10.27
C GLU A 28 9.37 6.75 8.85
N ARG A 29 9.95 5.94 7.94
CA ARG A 29 9.41 5.79 6.57
C ARG A 29 8.64 4.50 6.32
N LEU A 30 8.81 3.51 7.18
CA LEU A 30 7.84 2.41 7.25
C LEU A 30 6.67 2.89 8.10
N ALA A 31 5.80 3.70 7.51
CA ALA A 31 4.40 3.70 7.90
C ALA A 31 3.93 2.25 7.72
N ARG A 32 4.09 1.45 8.78
CA ARG A 32 3.51 0.15 8.86
C ARG A 32 2.03 0.34 8.52
N ALA A 33 1.49 -0.54 7.69
CA ALA A 33 0.07 -0.72 7.56
C ALA A 33 -0.49 -1.26 8.89
N ASP A 34 -0.32 -0.50 9.97
CA ASP A 34 -0.97 -0.75 11.24
C ASP A 34 -2.44 -0.47 11.00
N ILE A 35 -3.21 -1.56 10.94
CA ILE A 35 -4.66 -1.51 10.81
C ILE A 35 -5.17 -0.66 11.99
N PRO A 36 -5.86 0.47 11.73
CA PRO A 36 -6.29 1.36 12.79
C PRO A 36 -7.20 0.59 13.77
N THR A 37 -6.71 0.41 14.98
CA THR A 37 -7.45 -0.28 16.04
C THR A 37 -8.31 0.73 16.79
N VAL A 38 -9.62 0.55 16.71
CA VAL A 38 -10.59 1.38 17.44
C VAL A 38 -10.70 0.90 18.89
N ALA A 39 -10.67 1.83 19.85
CA ALA A 39 -10.93 1.52 21.25
C ALA A 39 -12.35 0.97 21.44
N ALA A 40 -12.50 0.00 22.35
CA ALA A 40 -13.82 -0.58 22.67
C ALA A 40 -14.77 0.52 23.19
N GLY A 41 -16.00 0.56 22.65
CA GLY A 41 -17.04 1.51 23.07
C GLY A 41 -17.10 2.81 22.26
N VAL A 42 -16.21 3.01 21.29
CA VAL A 42 -16.29 4.13 20.34
C VAL A 42 -17.32 3.81 19.26
N ASP A 43 -18.30 4.70 19.09
CA ASP A 43 -19.14 4.70 17.90
C ASP A 43 -18.35 5.35 16.75
N VAL A 44 -17.92 4.51 15.82
CA VAL A 44 -17.11 4.91 14.67
C VAL A 44 -17.92 5.71 13.64
N LEU A 45 -19.24 5.57 13.68
CA LEU A 45 -20.15 6.29 12.80
C LEU A 45 -20.67 7.58 13.44
N ALA A 46 -20.31 7.86 14.70
CA ALA A 46 -20.73 9.07 15.38
C ALA A 46 -20.28 10.30 14.59
N GLY A 47 -21.26 11.08 14.11
CA GLY A 47 -21.02 12.29 13.33
C GLY A 47 -20.92 12.09 11.81
N ILE A 48 -21.04 10.86 11.29
CA ILE A 48 -21.19 10.64 9.86
C ILE A 48 -22.65 10.87 9.49
N PRO A 49 -22.98 11.87 8.65
CA PRO A 49 -24.35 12.12 8.24
C PRO A 49 -24.87 10.96 7.38
N GLU A 50 -25.99 10.37 7.78
CA GLU A 50 -26.69 9.38 6.97
C GLU A 50 -27.40 10.10 5.82
N ILE A 51 -27.17 9.65 4.59
CA ILE A 51 -27.89 10.13 3.42
C ILE A 51 -29.09 9.19 3.21
N PRO A 52 -30.35 9.64 3.43
CA PRO A 52 -31.52 8.77 3.46
C PRO A 52 -31.88 8.15 2.11
N ALA A 53 -31.36 8.72 1.02
CA ALA A 53 -31.50 8.18 -0.31
C ALA A 53 -30.26 8.48 -1.16
N ARG A 54 -29.77 7.48 -1.88
CA ARG A 54 -28.67 7.65 -2.84
C ARG A 54 -29.09 8.64 -3.94
N VAL A 55 -28.45 9.82 -3.97
CA VAL A 55 -28.57 10.75 -5.08
C VAL A 55 -27.82 10.17 -6.28
N ARG A 56 -28.50 9.96 -7.40
CA ARG A 56 -27.84 9.49 -8.63
C ARG A 56 -27.27 10.68 -9.39
N GLY A 57 -25.95 10.84 -9.34
CA GLY A 57 -25.22 11.68 -10.29
C GLY A 57 -25.09 10.97 -11.64
N HIS A 58 -25.40 11.68 -12.74
CA HIS A 58 -25.16 11.21 -14.11
C HIS A 58 -23.77 11.63 -14.64
N ASP A 59 -22.93 12.14 -13.75
CA ASP A 59 -21.57 12.65 -13.98
C ASP A 59 -20.50 11.56 -13.88
N TYR A 60 -20.84 10.37 -13.38
CA TYR A 60 -19.93 9.22 -13.38
C TYR A 60 -19.55 8.81 -14.81
N ARG A 61 -18.26 8.90 -15.13
CA ARG A 61 -17.68 8.37 -16.37
C ARG A 61 -16.56 7.40 -16.04
N ARG A 62 -16.77 6.11 -16.28
CA ARG A 62 -15.74 5.06 -16.11
C ARG A 62 -14.44 5.39 -16.84
N ALA A 63 -14.54 5.97 -18.04
CA ALA A 63 -13.39 6.33 -18.85
C ALA A 63 -12.52 7.46 -18.26
N ALA A 64 -13.02 8.23 -17.29
CA ALA A 64 -12.25 9.27 -16.64
C ALA A 64 -11.15 8.73 -15.69
N PHE A 65 -11.19 7.43 -15.37
CA PHE A 65 -10.24 6.77 -14.46
C PHE A 65 -9.12 6.00 -15.19
N GLY A 66 -9.03 6.12 -16.53
CA GLY A 66 -8.03 5.40 -17.32
C GLY A 66 -8.39 3.94 -17.57
N GLY A 67 -7.42 3.18 -18.10
CA GLY A 67 -7.52 1.74 -18.27
C GLY A 67 -7.54 1.01 -16.92
N ALA A 68 -8.06 -0.23 -16.91
CA ALA A 68 -7.90 -1.06 -15.72
C ALA A 68 -6.42 -1.41 -15.52
N TRP A 69 -5.89 -1.18 -14.33
CA TRP A 69 -4.48 -1.40 -13.98
C TRP A 69 -3.53 -0.55 -14.83
N ASP A 70 -3.90 0.69 -15.13
CA ASP A 70 -3.03 1.60 -15.87
C ASP A 70 -1.96 2.19 -14.95
N ASP A 71 -0.76 2.44 -15.51
CA ASP A 71 0.30 3.20 -14.83
C ASP A 71 0.07 4.72 -14.97
N ASP A 72 -0.73 5.13 -15.96
CA ASP A 72 -1.05 6.54 -16.23
C ASP A 72 -2.11 7.09 -15.23
N ASN A 73 -1.74 7.16 -13.96
CA ASN A 73 -2.61 7.63 -12.88
C ASN A 73 -1.83 8.40 -11.79
N GLY A 74 -2.54 9.23 -11.02
CA GLY A 74 -1.93 10.06 -9.98
C GLY A 74 -1.73 9.40 -8.61
N ALA A 75 -1.89 8.08 -8.48
CA ALA A 75 -1.68 7.39 -7.21
C ALA A 75 -0.17 7.27 -6.89
N PRO A 76 0.19 7.04 -5.61
CA PRO A 76 1.57 6.68 -5.26
C PRO A 76 2.01 5.44 -6.05
N GLY A 77 3.10 5.55 -6.80
CA GLY A 77 3.58 4.51 -7.71
C GLY A 77 3.20 4.74 -9.17
N GLY A 78 2.28 5.66 -9.48
CA GLY A 78 1.94 5.97 -10.88
C GLY A 78 3.10 6.59 -11.67
N HIS A 79 3.07 6.36 -12.99
CA HIS A 79 4.08 6.74 -13.98
C HIS A 79 5.48 6.17 -13.70
N ASN A 80 5.58 5.02 -13.03
CA ASN A 80 6.86 4.38 -12.69
C ASN A 80 7.26 3.26 -13.67
N GLY A 81 6.40 2.96 -14.66
CA GLY A 81 6.59 1.89 -15.63
C GLY A 81 6.02 0.53 -15.20
N CYS A 82 5.30 0.45 -14.09
CA CYS A 82 4.60 -0.72 -13.58
C CYS A 82 3.09 -0.45 -13.47
N ASP A 83 2.26 -1.45 -13.78
CA ASP A 83 0.83 -1.32 -13.54
C ASP A 83 0.48 -1.23 -12.04
N THR A 84 -0.66 -0.61 -11.72
CA THR A 84 -1.13 -0.44 -10.33
C THR A 84 -1.18 -1.77 -9.56
N ARG A 85 -1.38 -2.91 -10.23
CA ARG A 85 -1.40 -4.22 -9.59
C ARG A 85 -0.02 -4.58 -9.07
N ASN A 86 1.02 -4.38 -9.87
CA ASN A 86 2.40 -4.64 -9.46
C ASN A 86 2.85 -3.68 -8.37
N ASP A 87 2.42 -2.41 -8.40
CA ASP A 87 2.74 -1.45 -7.34
C ASP A 87 2.13 -1.87 -6.00
N ILE A 88 0.87 -2.32 -6.01
CA ILE A 88 0.19 -2.80 -4.80
C ILE A 88 0.82 -4.10 -4.29
N LEU A 89 1.16 -5.04 -5.19
CA LEU A 89 1.87 -6.27 -4.81
C LEU A 89 3.24 -5.95 -4.22
N ASP A 90 3.96 -4.98 -4.77
CA ASP A 90 5.25 -4.57 -4.23
C ASP A 90 5.11 -3.89 -2.86
N ARG A 91 4.09 -3.06 -2.68
CA ARG A 91 3.84 -2.40 -1.39
C ARG A 91 3.48 -3.39 -0.28
N ASP A 92 2.59 -4.34 -0.56
CA ASP A 92 1.92 -5.15 0.47
C ASP A 92 2.57 -6.51 0.74
N LEU A 93 3.32 -7.07 -0.21
CA LEU A 93 4.00 -8.35 0.00
C LEU A 93 5.35 -8.15 0.70
N VAL A 94 5.69 -9.12 1.54
CA VAL A 94 7.02 -9.28 2.14
C VAL A 94 7.77 -10.43 1.47
N ASP A 95 9.07 -10.59 1.76
CA ASP A 95 9.91 -11.68 1.24
C ASP A 95 9.80 -11.85 -0.29
N LYS A 96 9.86 -10.72 -0.99
CA LYS A 96 9.58 -10.63 -2.43
C LYS A 96 10.77 -11.04 -3.29
N THR A 97 10.47 -11.61 -4.45
CA THR A 97 11.40 -11.70 -5.59
C THR A 97 10.80 -11.01 -6.81
N TYR A 98 11.62 -10.65 -7.79
CA TYR A 98 11.21 -9.84 -8.94
C TYR A 98 11.50 -10.53 -10.27
N VAL A 99 10.71 -10.16 -11.29
CA VAL A 99 10.87 -10.56 -12.68
C VAL A 99 10.53 -9.37 -13.59
N ALA A 100 11.26 -9.23 -14.70
CA ALA A 100 10.92 -8.24 -15.72
C ALA A 100 9.80 -8.76 -16.63
N ILE A 101 8.75 -7.96 -16.80
CA ILE A 101 7.69 -8.18 -17.79
C ILE A 101 7.50 -6.93 -18.65
N THR A 102 6.82 -7.07 -19.78
CA THR A 102 6.62 -5.97 -20.73
C THR A 102 5.98 -4.71 -20.11
N ARG A 103 5.12 -4.89 -19.11
CA ARG A 103 4.37 -3.81 -18.44
C ARG A 103 4.92 -3.39 -17.08
N CYS A 104 6.05 -3.96 -16.65
CA CYS A 104 6.68 -3.67 -15.37
C CYS A 104 8.09 -4.29 -15.31
N PRO A 105 9.19 -3.50 -15.29
CA PRO A 105 10.55 -4.04 -15.24
C PRO A 105 10.88 -4.73 -13.91
N THR A 106 10.15 -4.41 -12.84
CA THR A 106 10.34 -4.93 -11.48
C THR A 106 9.07 -5.58 -10.96
N ALA A 107 8.42 -6.42 -11.77
CA ALA A 107 7.19 -7.07 -11.33
C ALA A 107 7.46 -8.11 -10.25
N VAL A 108 6.60 -8.18 -9.24
CA VAL A 108 6.75 -9.17 -8.16
C VAL A 108 6.55 -10.58 -8.73
N ALA A 109 7.56 -11.45 -8.61
CA ALA A 109 7.53 -12.84 -9.04
C ALA A 109 7.00 -13.76 -7.94
N THR A 110 7.49 -13.57 -6.71
CA THR A 110 7.01 -14.26 -5.50
C THR A 110 6.95 -13.29 -4.34
N GLY A 111 6.20 -13.64 -3.30
CA GLY A 111 6.18 -12.90 -2.04
C GLY A 111 5.28 -13.59 -1.02
N VAL A 112 5.14 -13.00 0.16
CA VAL A 112 4.28 -13.48 1.23
C VAL A 112 3.32 -12.36 1.63
N LEU A 113 2.03 -12.67 1.66
CA LEU A 113 0.99 -11.81 2.18
C LEU A 113 0.67 -12.21 3.61
N HIS A 114 0.67 -11.25 4.52
CA HIS A 114 -0.03 -11.37 5.80
C HIS A 114 -1.41 -10.74 5.62
N ASP A 115 -2.44 -11.57 5.49
CA ASP A 115 -3.79 -11.11 5.14
C ASP A 115 -4.41 -10.33 6.31
N PRO A 116 -4.66 -9.02 6.16
CA PRO A 116 -5.23 -8.20 7.23
C PRO A 116 -6.66 -8.59 7.61
N TYR A 117 -7.37 -9.37 6.78
CA TYR A 117 -8.77 -9.74 7.02
C TYR A 117 -8.94 -11.07 7.75
N THR A 118 -8.01 -11.99 7.57
CA THR A 118 -8.12 -13.35 8.11
C THR A 118 -6.99 -13.74 9.05
N ASP A 119 -5.95 -12.90 9.17
CA ASP A 119 -4.69 -13.21 9.86
C ASP A 119 -3.92 -14.40 9.22
N ALA A 120 -4.33 -14.83 8.02
CA ALA A 120 -3.68 -15.90 7.29
C ALA A 120 -2.36 -15.43 6.65
N THR A 121 -1.41 -16.35 6.54
CA THR A 121 -0.19 -16.13 5.75
C THR A 121 -0.32 -16.84 4.41
N VAL A 122 -0.24 -16.09 3.32
CA VAL A 122 -0.47 -16.59 1.95
C VAL A 122 0.77 -16.37 1.09
N ALA A 123 1.30 -17.45 0.52
CA ALA A 123 2.40 -17.36 -0.44
C ALA A 123 1.86 -16.91 -1.81
N PHE A 124 2.44 -15.84 -2.34
CA PHE A 124 2.22 -15.37 -3.69
C PHE A 124 3.26 -15.96 -4.63
N VAL A 125 2.81 -16.54 -5.74
CA VAL A 125 3.65 -16.89 -6.88
C VAL A 125 2.93 -16.43 -8.14
N ARG A 126 3.61 -15.61 -8.94
CA ARG A 126 3.10 -15.16 -10.24
C ARG A 126 2.86 -16.36 -11.15
N GLY A 127 1.62 -16.51 -11.59
CA GLY A 127 1.22 -17.61 -12.47
C GLY A 127 -0.29 -17.82 -12.45
N ASN A 128 -0.78 -18.63 -13.39
CA ASN A 128 -2.20 -18.74 -13.74
C ASN A 128 -3.09 -19.35 -12.64
N GLN A 129 -2.52 -19.89 -11.56
CA GLN A 129 -3.23 -20.61 -10.50
C GLN A 129 -2.97 -20.02 -9.10
N VAL A 130 -1.71 -19.65 -8.79
CA VAL A 130 -1.33 -19.12 -7.47
C VAL A 130 -1.43 -17.59 -7.42
N GLY A 131 -1.31 -16.89 -8.55
CA GLY A 131 -1.51 -15.44 -8.61
C GLY A 131 -2.96 -15.01 -8.35
N ALA A 132 -3.90 -15.96 -8.41
CA ALA A 132 -5.31 -15.77 -8.05
C ALA A 132 -5.60 -15.97 -6.56
N ALA A 133 -4.65 -16.50 -5.77
CA ALA A 133 -4.78 -16.64 -4.32
C ALA A 133 -4.64 -15.30 -3.58
N VAL A 134 -4.15 -14.28 -4.29
CA VAL A 134 -3.95 -12.93 -3.80
C VAL A 134 -4.78 -11.98 -4.67
N GLN A 135 -5.81 -11.40 -4.08
CA GLN A 135 -6.67 -10.41 -4.73
C GLN A 135 -6.35 -9.01 -4.21
N ILE A 136 -6.69 -8.01 -5.03
CA ILE A 136 -6.58 -6.61 -4.65
C ILE A 136 -8.00 -6.12 -4.46
N ASP A 137 -8.35 -5.87 -3.21
CA ASP A 137 -9.65 -5.37 -2.83
C ASP A 137 -9.67 -3.85 -2.74
N HIS A 138 -10.84 -3.30 -3.05
CA HIS A 138 -11.12 -1.88 -2.95
C HIS A 138 -11.72 -1.62 -1.57
N ILE A 139 -10.93 -1.11 -0.63
CA ILE A 139 -11.46 -0.67 0.66
C ILE A 139 -12.10 0.69 0.47
N LEU A 140 -13.43 0.71 0.55
CA LEU A 140 -14.21 1.93 0.66
C LEU A 140 -14.56 2.11 2.15
N SER A 141 -13.80 2.95 2.84
CA SER A 141 -14.31 3.63 4.02
C SER A 141 -15.01 4.90 3.55
N GLY A 142 -16.06 5.38 4.21
CA GLY A 142 -16.89 6.53 3.81
C GLY A 142 -16.18 7.89 3.67
N ALA A 143 -14.85 7.91 3.57
CA ALA A 143 -14.00 9.04 3.26
C ALA A 143 -13.80 9.18 1.73
N PRO A 144 -13.44 10.37 1.21
CA PRO A 144 -13.26 10.62 -0.23
C PRO A 144 -12.05 9.91 -0.88
N THR A 145 -11.35 9.02 -0.15
CA THR A 145 -10.14 8.35 -0.63
C THR A 145 -10.39 6.85 -0.78
N ILE A 146 -10.22 6.33 -1.99
CA ILE A 146 -10.22 4.89 -2.26
C ILE A 146 -8.87 4.35 -1.84
N THR A 147 -8.85 3.46 -0.84
CA THR A 147 -7.63 2.74 -0.45
C THR A 147 -7.74 1.31 -0.98
N ALA A 148 -6.75 0.85 -1.75
CA ALA A 148 -6.66 -0.55 -2.15
C ALA A 148 -5.76 -1.32 -1.20
N SER A 149 -6.14 -2.55 -0.86
CA SER A 149 -5.33 -3.47 -0.04
C SER A 149 -5.33 -4.85 -0.66
N VAL A 150 -4.21 -5.56 -0.52
CA VAL A 150 -4.14 -6.97 -0.86
C VAL A 150 -4.87 -7.82 0.18
N CYS A 151 -5.63 -8.81 -0.27
CA CYS A 151 -6.32 -9.81 0.56
C CYS A 151 -6.09 -11.22 0.02
N ALA A 152 -6.30 -12.22 0.87
CA ALA A 152 -6.38 -13.59 0.40
C ALA A 152 -7.67 -13.80 -0.41
N ALA A 153 -7.57 -14.56 -1.49
CA ALA A 153 -8.71 -14.91 -2.34
C ALA A 153 -9.60 -15.96 -1.67
N HIS A 154 -10.26 -15.61 -0.58
CA HIS A 154 -11.30 -16.45 -0.02
C HIS A 154 -12.59 -16.26 -0.82
N ARG A 155 -13.31 -17.36 -1.07
CA ARG A 155 -14.74 -17.27 -1.41
C ARG A 155 -15.39 -16.54 -0.24
N VAL A 156 -16.18 -15.51 -0.56
CA VAL A 156 -16.90 -14.66 0.41
C VAL A 156 -17.73 -15.49 1.41
N ASP A 157 -18.02 -16.76 1.07
CA ASP A 157 -18.81 -17.71 1.85
C ASP A 157 -18.13 -18.27 3.12
N ASP A 158 -16.80 -18.15 3.27
CA ASP A 158 -16.06 -18.73 4.41
C ASP A 158 -15.62 -17.69 5.47
N MET A 159 -16.04 -16.42 5.37
CA MET A 159 -15.72 -15.41 6.38
C MET A 159 -16.47 -15.68 7.70
N PRO A 160 -15.79 -15.88 8.85
CA PRO A 160 -16.46 -15.85 10.13
C PRO A 160 -17.02 -14.45 10.38
N LEU A 161 -18.30 -14.38 10.79
CA LEU A 161 -19.10 -13.15 11.02
C LEU A 161 -18.49 -12.15 12.05
N THR A 162 -17.31 -12.43 12.59
CA THR A 162 -16.60 -11.62 13.57
C THR A 162 -15.78 -10.47 12.96
N ALA A 163 -15.65 -10.40 11.63
CA ALA A 163 -14.77 -9.45 10.93
C ALA A 163 -15.35 -8.03 10.73
N THR A 164 -16.46 -7.65 11.39
CA THR A 164 -17.18 -6.39 11.11
C THR A 164 -16.70 -5.20 11.95
N LYS A 165 -15.64 -5.30 12.75
CA LYS A 165 -15.38 -4.29 13.79
C LYS A 165 -13.92 -3.86 13.93
N ARG A 166 -13.30 -3.33 12.87
CA ARG A 166 -12.03 -2.60 13.02
C ARG A 166 -11.64 -1.75 11.80
N VAL A 167 -12.43 -0.74 11.45
CA VAL A 167 -11.98 0.28 10.49
C VAL A 167 -12.52 1.62 10.94
N VAL A 168 -11.63 2.58 11.21
CA VAL A 168 -11.64 3.99 10.74
C VAL A 168 -10.60 4.77 11.55
N GLY A 169 -9.67 5.41 10.85
CA GLY A 169 -8.81 6.47 11.36
C GLY A 169 -8.24 7.26 10.16
N PRO A 170 -8.17 8.60 10.22
CA PRO A 170 -7.77 9.41 9.08
C PRO A 170 -6.24 9.44 8.96
N VAL A 171 -5.72 9.22 7.75
CA VAL A 171 -4.36 9.64 7.39
C VAL A 171 -4.52 10.78 6.39
N VAL A 172 -4.00 11.93 6.80
CA VAL A 172 -4.06 13.23 6.13
C VAL A 172 -3.11 13.23 4.93
N LEU A 173 -3.60 13.69 3.77
CA LEU A 173 -2.82 14.36 2.73
C LEU A 173 -2.88 15.87 2.98
#